data_AF-A0A9P9D5M8-F1
#
_entry.id   AF-A0A9P9D5M8-F1
#
_cell.length_a   1.000
_cell.length_b   1.000
_cell.length_c   1.000
_cell.angle_alpha   90.00
_cell.angle_beta   90.00
_cell.angle_gamma   90.00
#
_symmetry.space_group_name_H-M   'P 1'
#
loop_
_entity.id
_entity.type
_entity.pdbx_description
1 polymer ?
#
loop_
_entity_poly.entity_id
_entity_poly.type
_entity_poly.pdbx_seq_one_letter_code
_entity_poly.pdbx_strand_id
1 'polypeptide(L)'
;VAELHAGKSQRTVASDYRTTQGTISKTKRRWDTEHSNASRARKGRPKKLTALQIIRINSHWRRKWRSKKRISLSEDDAKARLAHAQFWIHRLNDYIMTCFSDECIIQNAPNNPDGWVFRRP
;
A
#
# COMPACT_ATOMS: atom_id res chain seq x y z
N VAL A 1 2.56 16.05 27.67
CA VAL A 1 1.27 16.62 28.14
C VAL A 1 1.43 17.35 29.46
N ALA A 2 2.14 16.77 30.43
CA ALA A 2 2.51 17.45 31.68
C ALA A 2 3.05 18.89 31.49
N GLU A 3 3.96 19.10 30.54
CA GLU A 3 4.50 20.44 30.26
C GLU A 3 3.47 21.45 29.71
N LEU A 4 2.46 20.99 28.99
CA LEU A 4 1.37 21.85 28.52
C LEU A 4 0.43 22.21 29.68
N HIS A 5 0.24 21.30 30.65
CA HIS A 5 -0.49 21.59 31.89
C HIS A 5 0.30 22.51 32.82
N ALA A 6 1.63 22.46 32.76
CA ALA A 6 2.51 23.42 33.44
C ALA A 6 2.54 24.81 32.76
N GLY A 7 1.71 25.05 31.73
CA GLY A 7 1.54 26.36 31.10
C GLY A 7 2.50 26.65 29.94
N LYS A 8 3.36 25.71 29.52
CA LYS A 8 4.23 25.93 28.35
C LYS A 8 3.40 26.01 27.06
N SER A 9 3.80 26.89 26.15
CA SER A 9 3.18 26.97 24.82
C SER A 9 3.47 25.70 23.99
N GLN A 10 2.56 25.33 23.10
CA GLN A 10 2.76 24.17 22.21
C GLN A 10 4.00 24.33 21.32
N ARG A 11 4.36 25.56 20.95
CA ARG A 11 5.52 25.86 20.11
C ARG A 11 6.83 25.66 20.88
N THR A 12 6.87 26.06 22.14
CA THR A 12 8.00 25.83 23.05
C THR A 12 8.22 24.34 23.24
N VAL A 13 7.17 23.60 23.58
CA VAL A 13 7.24 22.13 23.72
C VAL A 13 7.66 21.46 22.41
N ALA A 14 7.18 21.93 21.25
CA ALA A 14 7.61 21.38 19.97
C ALA A 14 9.13 21.58 19.73
N SER A 15 9.66 22.73 20.10
CA SER A 15 11.09 23.04 20.03
C SER A 15 11.91 22.14 20.96
N ASP A 16 11.51 22.02 22.22
CA ASP A 16 12.18 21.21 23.24
C ASP A 16 12.29 19.74 22.79
N TYR A 17 11.22 19.19 22.18
CA TYR A 17 11.17 17.81 21.70
C TYR A 17 11.60 17.63 20.23
N ARG A 18 12.16 18.67 19.58
CA ARG A 18 12.58 18.67 18.17
C ARG A 18 11.52 18.08 17.23
N THR A 19 10.26 18.46 17.44
CA THR A 19 9.13 17.97 16.66
C THR A 19 8.28 19.13 16.16
N THR A 20 7.21 18.81 15.43
CA THR A 20 6.28 19.83 14.93
C THR A 20 5.22 20.16 15.98
N GLN A 21 4.73 21.41 15.99
CA GLN A 21 3.58 21.79 16.81
C GLN A 21 2.36 20.90 16.53
N GLY A 22 2.18 20.48 15.27
CA GLY A 22 1.12 19.55 14.87
C GLY A 22 1.22 18.19 15.57
N THR A 23 2.45 17.67 15.78
CA THR A 23 2.68 16.46 16.58
C THR A 23 2.23 16.67 18.02
N ILE A 24 2.65 17.77 18.66
CA ILE A 24 2.27 18.10 20.04
C ILE A 24 0.74 18.23 20.18
N SER A 25 0.08 18.92 19.26
CA SER A 25 -1.39 19.06 19.23
C SER A 25 -2.10 17.71 19.10
N LYS A 26 -1.65 16.83 18.19
CA LYS A 26 -2.20 15.48 18.02
C LYS A 26 -2.00 14.61 19.26
N THR A 27 -0.83 14.70 19.90
CA THR A 27 -0.53 13.96 21.13
C THR A 27 -1.38 14.46 22.30
N LYS A 28 -1.54 15.78 22.47
CA LYS A 28 -2.46 16.36 23.47
C LYS A 28 -3.88 15.84 23.27
N ARG A 29 -4.41 15.95 22.04
CA ARG A 29 -5.76 15.45 21.72
C ARG A 29 -5.92 13.96 22.02
N ARG A 30 -4.90 13.14 21.71
CA ARG A 30 -4.92 11.71 22.04
C ARG A 30 -4.99 11.50 23.55
N TRP A 31 -4.20 12.23 24.32
CA TRP A 31 -4.23 12.15 25.77
C TRP A 31 -5.57 12.59 26.36
N ASP A 32 -6.13 13.70 25.90
CA ASP A 32 -7.43 14.21 26.38
C ASP A 32 -8.57 13.22 26.11
N THR A 33 -8.47 12.44 25.02
CA THR A 33 -9.51 11.46 24.63
C THR A 33 -9.27 10.07 25.22
N GLU A 34 -8.06 9.54 25.08
CA GLU A 34 -7.71 8.13 25.34
C GLU A 34 -6.91 7.95 26.64
N HIS A 35 -6.50 9.05 27.31
CA HIS A 35 -5.64 9.07 28.51
C HIS A 35 -4.37 8.19 28.37
N SER A 36 -3.89 8.05 27.13
CA SER A 36 -2.76 7.20 26.78
C SER A 36 -1.98 7.77 25.61
N ASN A 37 -0.65 7.70 25.71
CA ASN A 37 0.26 8.01 24.60
C ASN A 37 0.73 6.76 23.87
N ALA A 38 0.22 5.58 24.24
CA ALA A 38 0.56 4.33 23.58
C ALA A 38 0.19 4.39 22.08
N SER A 39 0.96 3.67 21.27
CA SER A 39 0.60 3.51 19.86
C SER A 39 -0.65 2.66 19.75
N ARG A 40 -1.66 3.15 19.03
CA ARG A 40 -2.85 2.36 18.70
C ARG A 40 -2.42 1.15 17.86
N ALA A 41 -3.15 0.04 18.03
CA ALA A 41 -2.95 -1.15 17.21
C ALA A 41 -2.94 -0.74 15.74
N ARG A 42 -1.80 -0.96 15.06
CA ARG A 42 -1.70 -0.70 13.63
C ARG A 42 -2.72 -1.58 12.94
N LYS A 43 -3.55 -1.00 12.06
CA LYS A 43 -4.41 -1.78 11.18
C LYS A 43 -3.48 -2.53 10.22
N GLY A 44 -3.05 -3.71 10.63
CA GLY A 44 -2.24 -4.61 9.82
C GLY A 44 -3.00 -5.06 8.59
N ARG A 45 -2.45 -6.02 7.86
CA ARG A 45 -3.12 -6.61 6.70
C ARG A 45 -4.55 -7.06 7.10
N PRO A 46 -5.60 -6.61 6.39
CA PRO A 46 -6.95 -7.07 6.65
C PRO A 46 -7.00 -8.60 6.69
N LYS A 47 -7.72 -9.17 7.66
CA LYS A 47 -7.89 -10.61 7.76
C LYS A 47 -8.50 -11.12 6.46
N LYS A 48 -8.05 -12.29 5.99
CA LYS A 48 -8.65 -12.94 4.81
C LYS A 48 -10.13 -13.20 5.13
N LEU A 49 -11.00 -12.91 4.17
CA LEU A 49 -12.43 -13.18 4.28
C LEU A 49 -12.65 -14.68 4.48
N THR A 50 -13.61 -15.04 5.32
CA THR A 50 -14.06 -16.43 5.47
C THR A 50 -14.86 -16.87 4.24
N ALA A 51 -15.03 -18.18 4.04
CA ALA A 51 -15.81 -18.72 2.93
C ALA A 51 -17.24 -18.14 2.90
N LEU A 52 -17.90 -18.05 4.06
CA LEU A 52 -19.24 -17.48 4.20
C LEU A 52 -19.30 -15.99 3.82
N GLN A 53 -18.28 -15.21 4.20
CA GLN A 53 -18.18 -13.80 3.81
C GLN A 53 -17.99 -13.64 2.30
N ILE A 54 -17.22 -14.52 1.67
CA ILE A 54 -17.04 -14.53 0.21
C ILE A 54 -18.37 -14.85 -0.48
N ILE A 55 -19.10 -15.86 -0.02
CA ILE A 55 -20.43 -16.22 -0.55
C ILE A 55 -21.39 -15.02 -0.45
N ARG A 56 -21.42 -14.34 0.71
CA ARG A 56 -22.28 -13.16 0.94
C ARG A 56 -21.87 -11.92 0.13
N ILE A 57 -20.59 -11.77 -0.17
CA ILE A 57 -20.08 -10.72 -1.07
C ILE A 57 -20.48 -11.02 -2.52
N ASN A 58 -20.38 -12.28 -2.93
CA ASN A 58 -20.80 -12.74 -4.25
C ASN A 58 -22.32 -12.61 -4.45
N SER A 59 -23.13 -12.85 -3.41
CA SER A 59 -24.59 -12.70 -3.47
C SER A 59 -25.05 -11.25 -3.66
N HIS A 60 -24.22 -10.27 -3.31
CA HIS A 60 -24.48 -8.84 -3.54
C HIS A 60 -23.81 -8.32 -4.83
N TRP A 61 -23.50 -9.20 -5.79
CA TRP A 61 -22.84 -8.86 -7.07
C TRP A 61 -21.49 -8.12 -6.93
N ARG A 62 -20.92 -8.09 -5.73
CA ARG A 62 -19.62 -7.47 -5.47
C ARG A 62 -18.54 -8.48 -5.80
N ARG A 63 -17.99 -8.40 -7.02
CA ARG A 63 -16.87 -9.26 -7.41
C ARG A 63 -15.59 -8.79 -6.72
N LYS A 64 -14.97 -9.66 -5.93
CA LYS A 64 -13.57 -9.47 -5.54
C LYS A 64 -12.72 -9.60 -6.80
N TRP A 65 -11.82 -8.65 -7.03
CA TRP A 65 -10.80 -8.81 -8.06
C TRP A 65 -10.10 -10.15 -7.85
N ARG A 66 -10.20 -11.05 -8.83
CA ARG A 66 -9.47 -12.30 -8.79
C ARG A 66 -7.99 -11.92 -8.83
N SER A 67 -7.24 -12.32 -7.81
CA SER A 67 -5.78 -12.24 -7.89
C SER A 67 -5.39 -12.95 -9.18
N LYS A 68 -4.73 -12.26 -10.11
CA LYS A 68 -4.15 -12.91 -11.29
C LYS A 68 -3.33 -14.10 -10.77
N LYS A 69 -3.56 -15.29 -11.29
CA LYS A 69 -2.74 -16.46 -10.94
C LYS A 69 -1.28 -16.05 -11.21
N ARG A 70 -0.39 -16.26 -10.24
CA ARG A 70 1.04 -16.07 -10.49
C ARG A 70 1.42 -16.99 -11.63
N ILE A 71 2.15 -16.46 -12.61
CA ILE A 71 2.74 -17.26 -13.68
C ILE A 71 3.60 -18.32 -12.98
N SER A 72 3.35 -19.60 -13.25
CA SER A 72 4.17 -20.69 -12.73
C SER A 72 5.59 -20.48 -13.24
N LEU A 73 6.55 -20.34 -12.33
CA LEU A 73 7.95 -20.17 -12.68
C LEU A 73 8.59 -21.56 -12.74
N SER A 74 8.98 -22.00 -13.93
CA SER A 74 9.77 -23.22 -14.09
C SER A 74 11.20 -22.99 -13.60
N GLU A 75 11.92 -24.07 -13.32
CA GLU A 75 13.33 -23.98 -12.94
C GLU A 75 14.17 -23.35 -14.07
N ASP A 76 13.88 -23.70 -15.32
CA ASP A 76 14.57 -23.17 -16.49
C ASP A 76 14.28 -21.67 -16.69
N ASP A 77 13.03 -21.23 -16.52
CA ASP A 77 12.66 -19.82 -16.55
C ASP A 77 13.36 -19.03 -15.44
N ALA A 78 13.50 -19.63 -14.25
CA ALA A 78 14.19 -19.01 -13.14
C ALA A 78 15.69 -18.83 -13.44
N LYS A 79 16.35 -19.85 -14.00
CA LYS A 79 17.76 -19.79 -14.42
C LYS A 79 17.97 -18.74 -15.50
N ALA A 80 17.11 -18.69 -16.51
CA ALA A 80 17.18 -17.70 -17.59
C ALA A 80 17.03 -16.26 -17.06
N ARG A 81 16.07 -16.03 -16.16
CA ARG A 81 15.87 -14.71 -15.51
C ARG A 81 17.06 -14.31 -14.65
N LEU A 82 17.64 -15.25 -13.91
CA LEU A 82 18.80 -14.98 -13.07
C LEU A 82 20.02 -14.61 -13.92
N ALA A 83 20.30 -15.37 -14.98
CA ALA A 83 21.37 -15.09 -15.91
C ALA A 83 21.22 -13.70 -16.55
N HIS A 84 20.00 -13.35 -16.98
CA HIS A 84 19.69 -12.02 -17.50
C HIS A 84 19.96 -10.92 -16.46
N ALA A 85 19.49 -11.10 -15.22
CA ALA A 85 19.70 -10.12 -14.15
C ALA A 85 21.20 -9.94 -13.82
N GLN A 86 21.95 -11.04 -13.71
CA GLN A 86 23.39 -11.02 -13.43
C GLN A 86 24.19 -10.36 -14.56
N PHE A 87 23.75 -10.49 -15.81
CA PHE A 87 24.39 -9.84 -16.95
C PHE A 87 24.23 -8.31 -16.90
N TRP A 88 23.03 -7.82 -16.53
CA TRP A 88 22.71 -6.40 -16.55
C TRP A 88 23.03 -5.65 -15.25
N ILE A 89 23.21 -6.35 -14.13
CA ILE A 89 23.52 -5.72 -12.83
C ILE A 89 24.79 -4.85 -12.87
N HIS A 90 25.75 -5.21 -13.72
CA HIS A 90 27.01 -4.49 -13.90
C HIS A 90 26.99 -3.51 -15.09
N ARG A 91 25.89 -3.41 -15.83
CA ARG A 91 25.73 -2.58 -17.04
C ARG A 91 24.50 -1.66 -16.95
N LEU A 92 24.26 -1.13 -15.75
CA LEU A 92 23.03 -0.39 -15.47
C LEU A 92 22.87 0.86 -16.35
N ASN A 93 23.96 1.57 -16.66
CA ASN A 93 23.92 2.75 -17.53
C ASN A 93 23.44 2.38 -18.95
N ASP A 94 23.98 1.31 -19.54
CA ASP A 94 23.58 0.83 -20.86
C ASP A 94 22.14 0.32 -20.85
N TYR A 95 21.74 -0.34 -19.76
CA TYR A 95 20.38 -0.83 -19.57
C TYR A 95 19.35 0.30 -19.52
N ILE A 96 19.67 1.42 -18.84
CA ILE A 96 18.78 2.60 -18.77
C ILE A 96 18.65 3.29 -20.13
N MET A 97 19.72 3.30 -20.94
CA MET A 97 19.72 3.85 -22.29
C MET A 97 19.02 2.95 -23.32
N THR A 98 18.73 1.69 -22.96
CA THR A 98 18.02 0.77 -23.84
C THR A 98 16.53 1.10 -23.81
N CYS A 99 15.97 1.46 -24.97
CA CYS A 99 14.53 1.63 -25.12
C CYS A 99 13.87 0.25 -25.22
N PHE A 100 12.98 -0.07 -24.28
CA PHE A 100 12.14 -1.26 -24.34
C PHE A 100 10.76 -0.88 -24.90
N SER A 101 10.30 -1.61 -25.91
CA SER A 101 8.92 -1.53 -26.40
C SER A 101 8.20 -2.84 -26.11
N ASP A 102 7.06 -2.78 -25.44
CA ASP A 102 6.14 -3.91 -25.33
C ASP A 102 4.88 -3.65 -26.16
N GLU A 103 4.43 -4.67 -26.89
CA GLU A 103 3.15 -4.61 -27.57
C GLU A 103 2.04 -4.89 -26.55
N CYS A 104 1.33 -3.84 -26.15
CA CYS A 104 0.11 -3.97 -25.37
C CYS A 104 -1.10 -4.08 -26.30
N ILE A 105 -1.82 -5.20 -26.28
CA ILE A 105 -3.13 -5.29 -26.95
C ILE A 105 -4.12 -4.43 -26.18
N ILE A 106 -4.53 -3.30 -26.78
CA ILE A 106 -5.61 -2.47 -26.24
C ILE A 106 -6.93 -3.13 -26.61
N GLN A 107 -7.60 -3.71 -25.61
CA GLN A 107 -8.92 -4.29 -25.79
C GLN A 107 -9.99 -3.17 -25.80
N ASN A 108 -10.50 -2.83 -26.99
CA ASN A 108 -11.49 -1.76 -27.18
C ASN A 108 -12.91 -2.12 -26.71
N ALA A 109 -13.25 -3.42 -26.65
CA ALA A 109 -14.55 -3.91 -26.18
C ALA A 109 -14.34 -4.87 -25.00
N PRO A 110 -15.02 -4.69 -23.85
CA PRO A 110 -14.83 -5.59 -22.71
C PRO A 110 -15.28 -7.01 -23.04
N ASN A 111 -14.57 -8.03 -22.53
CA ASN A 111 -14.97 -9.46 -22.65
C ASN A 111 -16.35 -9.76 -22.04
N ASN A 112 -16.94 -8.79 -21.33
CA ASN A 112 -18.29 -8.85 -20.81
C ASN A 112 -18.97 -7.48 -21.07
N PRO A 113 -19.82 -7.35 -22.10
CA PRO A 113 -20.48 -6.10 -22.45
C PRO A 113 -21.38 -5.57 -21.32
N ASP A 114 -21.91 -6.45 -20.46
CA ASP A 114 -22.74 -6.08 -19.31
C ASP A 114 -21.93 -5.77 -18.04
N GLY A 115 -20.60 -5.84 -18.12
CA GLY A 115 -19.70 -5.63 -17.00
C GLY A 115 -19.44 -4.14 -16.75
N TRP A 116 -20.21 -3.50 -15.88
CA TRP A 116 -19.92 -2.14 -15.43
C TRP A 116 -18.56 -2.07 -14.70
N VAL A 117 -17.58 -1.40 -15.30
CA VAL A 117 -16.28 -1.13 -14.68
C VAL A 117 -16.31 0.28 -14.09
N PHE A 118 -16.64 0.40 -12.81
CA PHE A 118 -16.44 1.66 -12.08
C PHE A 118 -14.93 1.88 -11.89
N ARG A 119 -14.35 2.83 -12.63
CA ARG A 119 -13.06 3.43 -12.27
C ARG A 119 -13.33 4.47 -11.18
N ARG A 120 -12.72 4.31 -10.00
CA ARG A 120 -12.76 5.39 -9.00
C ARG A 120 -11.89 6.56 -9.48
N PRO A 121 -12.31 7.82 -9.23
CA PRO A 121 -11.50 9.00 -9.50
C PRO A 121 -10.20 8.99 -8.68
#